data_AF-A0A0X3WYJ1-F1
#
_entry.id   AF-A0A0X3WYJ1-F1
#
_cell.length_a   1.000
_cell.length_b   1.000
_cell.length_c   1.000
_cell.angle_alpha   90.00
_cell.angle_beta   90.00
_cell.angle_gamma   90.00
#
_symmetry.space_group_name_H-M   'P 1'
#
loop_
_entity.id
_entity.type
_entity.pdbx_description
1 polymer ?
#
loop_
_entity_poly.entity_id
_entity_poly.type
_entity_poly.pdbx_seq_one_letter_code
_entity_poly.pdbx_strand_id
1 'polypeptide(L)'
;MTLRFLGIYPNTPNDGSPTIWLDEDSGDLVIQSWKADDATLRQCQEVGSVPGHTTDVPDHETVIRLPANMRQFIPQPDSEVTSGNGGT
;
A
#
# COMPACT_ATOMS: atom_id res chain seq x y z
N MET A 1 -18.36 8.21 4.06
CA MET A 1 -17.46 7.11 3.70
C MET A 1 -17.97 6.46 2.44
N THR A 2 -17.39 6.88 1.32
CA THR A 2 -17.68 6.34 -0.01
C THR A 2 -16.47 5.55 -0.47
N LEU A 3 -16.53 4.22 -0.35
CA LEU A 3 -15.44 3.34 -0.78
C LEU A 3 -15.59 2.99 -2.27
N ARG A 4 -14.62 3.41 -3.08
CA ARG A 4 -14.50 3.00 -4.47
C ARG A 4 -13.59 1.78 -4.58
N PHE A 5 -14.09 0.70 -5.15
CA PHE A 5 -13.29 -0.48 -5.46
C PHE A 5 -12.23 -0.16 -6.53
N LEU A 6 -10.97 -0.49 -6.25
CA LEU A 6 -9.85 -0.29 -7.18
C LEU A 6 -9.41 -1.58 -7.86
N GLY A 7 -9.41 -2.70 -7.14
CA GLY A 7 -8.98 -3.98 -7.71
C GLY A 7 -8.93 -5.12 -6.71
N ILE A 8 -8.91 -6.34 -7.24
CA ILE A 8 -8.81 -7.60 -6.51
C ILE A 8 -7.80 -8.51 -7.20
N TYR A 9 -7.11 -9.34 -6.42
CA TYR A 9 -6.21 -10.35 -6.96
C TYR A 9 -7.01 -11.39 -7.77
N PRO A 10 -6.76 -11.55 -9.08
CA PRO A 10 -7.64 -12.33 -9.95
C PRO A 10 -7.41 -13.85 -9.88
N ASN A 11 -6.41 -14.33 -9.12
CA ASN A 11 -5.86 -15.68 -9.30
C ASN A 11 -5.88 -16.54 -8.02
N THR A 12 -6.98 -16.54 -7.26
CA THR A 12 -7.14 -17.34 -6.04
C THR A 12 -8.40 -18.22 -6.11
N PRO A 13 -8.28 -19.56 -6.11
CA PRO A 13 -9.42 -20.48 -6.02
C PRO A 13 -9.88 -20.75 -4.57
N ASN A 14 -9.29 -20.09 -3.58
CA ASN A 14 -9.65 -20.26 -2.17
C ASN A 14 -9.78 -18.88 -1.51
N ASP A 15 -10.82 -18.70 -0.71
CA ASP A 15 -11.14 -17.53 0.11
C ASP A 15 -9.90 -16.80 0.64
N GLY A 16 -9.78 -15.51 0.30
CA GLY A 16 -8.68 -14.64 0.76
C GLY A 16 -7.95 -13.90 -0.36
N SER A 17 -8.69 -13.22 -1.23
CA SER A 17 -8.13 -12.41 -2.32
C SER A 17 -7.76 -11.01 -1.84
N PRO A 18 -6.49 -10.59 -1.96
CA PRO A 18 -6.10 -9.22 -1.68
C PRO A 18 -6.94 -8.23 -2.47
N THR A 19 -7.44 -7.20 -1.79
CA THR A 19 -8.41 -6.24 -2.34
C THR A 19 -8.05 -4.83 -1.89
N ILE A 20 -8.22 -3.86 -2.80
CA ILE A 20 -7.91 -2.45 -2.55
C ILE A 20 -9.17 -1.62 -2.82
N TRP A 21 -9.47 -0.72 -1.89
CA TRP A 21 -10.48 0.33 -2.02
C TRP A 21 -9.85 1.70 -1.79
N LEU A 22 -10.45 2.72 -2.39
CA LEU A 22 -10.17 4.13 -2.14
C LEU A 22 -11.33 4.70 -1.34
N ASP A 23 -11.07 5.33 -0.20
CA ASP A 23 -12.04 6.22 0.42
C ASP A 23 -12.05 7.55 -0.34
N GLU A 24 -13.15 7.83 -1.05
CA GLU A 24 -13.28 9.05 -1.85
C GLU A 24 -13.42 10.31 -0.99
N ASP A 25 -13.75 10.17 0.30
CA ASP A 25 -13.89 11.31 1.21
C ASP A 25 -12.53 11.79 1.74
N SER A 26 -11.63 10.86 2.09
CA SER A 26 -10.30 11.19 2.65
C SER A 26 -9.14 11.05 1.66
N GLY A 27 -9.33 10.27 0.58
CA GLY A 27 -8.27 9.85 -0.32
C GLY A 27 -7.44 8.67 0.22
N ASP A 28 -7.82 8.08 1.36
CA ASP A 28 -7.09 6.97 1.96
C ASP A 28 -7.28 5.67 1.18
N LEU A 29 -6.22 4.85 1.12
CA LEU A 29 -6.30 3.50 0.59
C LEU A 29 -6.62 2.52 1.72
N VAL A 30 -7.73 1.80 1.56
CA VAL A 30 -8.10 0.68 2.42
C VAL A 30 -7.67 -0.61 1.74
N ILE A 31 -6.82 -1.40 2.40
CA ILE A 31 -6.19 -2.58 1.79
C ILE A 31 -6.44 -3.81 2.66
N GLN A 32 -7.03 -4.85 2.08
CA GLN A 32 -7.06 -6.19 2.64
C GLN A 32 -5.99 -7.03 1.96
N SER A 33 -5.07 -7.62 2.72
CA SER A 33 -4.06 -8.55 2.22
C SER A 33 -3.55 -9.48 3.33
N TRP A 34 -2.57 -10.33 3.01
CA TRP A 34 -1.96 -11.25 3.97
C TRP A 34 -1.07 -10.52 4.97
N LYS A 35 -1.11 -10.94 6.23
CA LYS A 35 -0.15 -10.49 7.24
C LYS A 35 1.26 -10.96 6.87
N ALA A 36 2.25 -10.08 7.05
CA ALA A 36 3.65 -10.44 6.90
C ALA A 36 4.05 -11.47 7.98
N ASP A 37 4.98 -12.36 7.63
CA ASP A 37 5.61 -13.27 8.58
C ASP A 37 6.68 -12.55 9.42
N ASP A 38 7.09 -13.17 10.52
CA ASP A 38 8.09 -12.59 11.44
C ASP A 38 9.42 -12.24 10.75
N ALA A 39 9.81 -13.03 9.73
CA ALA A 39 11.03 -12.79 8.98
C ALA A 39 10.94 -11.53 8.11
N THR A 40 9.79 -11.28 7.49
CA THR A 40 9.55 -10.04 6.73
C THR A 40 9.42 -8.87 7.67
N LEU A 41 8.72 -9.04 8.80
CA LEU A 41 8.57 -8.01 9.81
C LEU A 41 9.95 -7.52 10.29
N ARG A 42 10.83 -8.44 10.69
CA ARG A 42 12.20 -8.11 11.10
C ARG A 42 12.99 -7.37 10.03
N GLN A 43 12.89 -7.79 8.77
CA GLN A 43 13.55 -7.06 7.66
C GLN A 43 13.01 -5.64 7.49
N CYS A 44 11.69 -5.43 7.64
CA CYS A 44 11.12 -4.08 7.64
C CYS A 44 11.67 -3.25 8.82
N GLN A 45 11.83 -3.85 9.99
CA GLN A 45 12.41 -3.18 11.16
C GLN A 45 13.90 -2.85 10.97
N GLU A 46 14.67 -3.74 10.35
CA GLU A 46 16.09 -3.57 10.06
C GLU A 46 16.36 -2.47 9.03
N VAL A 47 15.53 -2.37 7.98
CA VAL A 47 15.58 -1.26 7.01
C VAL A 47 15.33 0.08 7.70
N GLY A 48 14.56 0.05 8.79
CA GLY A 48 14.30 1.21 9.62
C GLY A 48 13.11 2.03 9.15
N SER A 49 12.46 2.69 10.11
CA SER A 49 11.56 3.81 9.85
C SER A 49 12.38 5.11 9.79
N VAL A 50 11.72 6.23 9.51
CA VAL A 50 12.35 7.56 9.51
C VAL A 50 13.26 7.78 10.74
N PRO A 51 14.40 8.49 10.60
CA PRO A 51 15.34 8.68 11.70
C PRO A 51 14.66 9.27 12.94
N GLY A 52 14.79 8.60 14.09
CA GLY A 52 14.22 9.05 15.36
C GLY A 52 12.88 8.42 15.74
N HIS A 53 12.36 7.48 14.96
CA HIS A 53 11.17 6.69 15.31
C HIS A 53 11.54 5.25 15.66
N THR A 54 10.78 4.64 16.58
CA THR A 54 10.92 3.20 16.84
C THR A 54 10.60 2.42 15.56
N THR A 55 11.31 1.32 15.37
CA THR A 55 11.05 0.36 14.28
C THR A 55 10.00 -0.67 14.68
N ASP A 56 9.58 -0.69 15.95
CA ASP A 56 8.52 -1.57 16.41
C ASP A 56 7.16 -1.21 15.81
N VAL A 57 6.41 -2.24 15.42
CA VAL A 57 5.04 -2.10 14.93
C VAL A 57 4.11 -2.13 16.14
N PRO A 58 3.38 -1.04 16.45
CA PRO A 58 2.48 -1.00 17.60
C PRO A 58 1.28 -1.94 17.43
N ASP A 59 0.63 -2.29 18.54
CA ASP A 59 -0.46 -3.30 18.57
C ASP A 59 -1.65 -2.99 17.65
N HIS A 60 -1.85 -1.72 17.28
CA HIS A 60 -2.93 -1.27 16.39
C HIS A 60 -2.51 -1.21 14.92
N GLU A 61 -1.25 -1.50 14.61
CA GLU A 61 -0.71 -1.53 13.25
C GLU A 61 -0.34 -2.97 12.85
N THR A 62 -0.27 -3.22 11.56
CA THR A 62 0.19 -4.52 11.06
C THR A 62 0.88 -4.35 9.72
N VAL A 63 1.96 -5.11 9.52
CA VAL A 63 2.63 -5.17 8.22
C VAL A 63 1.88 -6.18 7.37
N ILE A 64 1.34 -5.71 6.24
CA ILE A 64 0.71 -6.56 5.24
C ILE A 64 1.65 -6.75 4.05
N ARG A 65 1.65 -7.95 3.50
CA ARG A 65 2.31 -8.24 2.23
C ARG A 65 1.30 -8.11 1.11
N LEU A 66 1.49 -7.12 0.25
CA LEU A 66 0.69 -6.93 -0.94
C LEU A 66 1.34 -7.63 -2.15
N PRO A 67 0.62 -8.48 -2.90
CA PRO A 67 1.15 -9.10 -4.11
C PRO A 67 1.65 -8.08 -5.14
N ALA A 68 2.75 -8.38 -5.83
CA ALA A 68 3.35 -7.47 -6.80
C ALA A 68 2.39 -7.07 -7.94
N ASN A 69 1.51 -7.98 -8.38
CA ASN A 69 0.50 -7.69 -9.40
C ASN A 69 -0.61 -6.75 -8.91
N MET A 70 -0.81 -6.58 -7.61
CA MET A 70 -1.78 -5.63 -7.06
C MET A 70 -1.25 -4.19 -7.10
N ARG A 71 0.07 -3.99 -7.25
CA ARG A 71 0.69 -2.66 -7.32
C ARG A 71 0.10 -1.78 -8.43
N GLN A 72 -0.43 -2.38 -9.50
CA GLN A 72 -1.05 -1.64 -10.61
C GLN A 72 -2.34 -0.91 -10.20
N PHE A 73 -2.98 -1.32 -9.11
CA PHE A 73 -4.21 -0.70 -8.61
C PHE A 73 -3.93 0.42 -7.60
N ILE A 74 -2.67 0.61 -7.18
CA ILE A 74 -2.29 1.73 -6.31
C ILE A 74 -2.19 2.99 -7.20
N PRO A 75 -3.02 4.02 -6.96
CA PRO A 75 -2.92 5.27 -7.68
C PRO A 75 -1.54 5.88 -7.48
N GLN A 76 -0.90 6.32 -8.56
CA GLN A 76 0.30 7.13 -8.42
C GLN A 76 -0.11 8.53 -7.94
N PRO A 77 0.72 9.21 -7.12
CA PRO A 77 0.51 10.64 -6.93
C PRO A 77 0.51 11.29 -8.31
N ASP A 78 -0.38 12.27 -8.52
CA ASP A 78 -0.29 13.16 -9.67
C ASP A 78 1.14 13.71 -9.68
N SER A 79 1.96 13.14 -10.56
CA SER A 79 3.31 13.63 -10.75
C SER A 79 3.12 15.02 -11.28
N GLU A 80 3.56 16.01 -10.50
CA GLU A 80 3.62 17.40 -10.93
C GLU A 80 4.23 17.39 -12.34
N VAL A 81 3.41 17.70 -13.35
CA VAL A 81 3.85 17.79 -14.73
C VAL A 81 4.93 18.87 -14.70
N THR A 82 6.20 18.45 -14.71
CA THR A 82 7.30 19.34 -15.06
C THR A 82 7.01 19.77 -16.49
N SER A 83 6.26 20.87 -16.58
CA SER A 83 6.06 21.62 -17.79
C SER A 83 7.42 22.24 -18.09
N GLY A 84 8.28 21.46 -18.74
CA GLY A 84 9.51 21.93 -19.31
C GLY A 84 9.18 22.87 -20.46
N ASN A 85 8.88 24.13 -20.13
CA ASN A 85 8.94 25.23 -21.08
C ASN A 85 10.41 25.50 -21.41
N GLY A 86 10.99 24.61 -22.22
CA GLY A 86 12.24 24.86 -22.94
C GLY A 86 11.95 25.73 -24.15
N GLY A 87 11.86 27.04 -23.94
CA GLY A 87 11.72 28.03 -24.99
C GLY A 87 12.44 29.32 -24.61
N THR A 88 13.70 29.44 -25.04
CA THR A 88 14.29 30.48 -25.89
C THR A 88 15.79 30.34 -25.92
#